data_AF-A0A9P8J710-F1
#
_entry.id   AF-A0A9P8J710-F1
#
_cell.length_a   1.000
_cell.length_b   1.000
_cell.length_c   1.000
_cell.angle_alpha   90.00
_cell.angle_beta   90.00
_cell.angle_gamma   90.00
#
_symmetry.space_group_name_H-M   'P 1'
#
loop_
_entity.id
_entity.type
_entity.pdbx_description
1 polymer ?
#
loop_
_entity_poly.entity_id
_entity_poly.type
_entity_poly.pdbx_seq_one_letter_code
_entity_poly.pdbx_strand_id
1 'polypeptide(L)'
;MSTNPTSCKVVLAANIAKKLQAEVAEGLAKLHRKPHLIGFLANKDPAARMYADWTGKTCVDNGFAFSLREVEREELEEAIREANADDTVDGILVYYPVFNTSRDRTIQYVVDMHKDVEGLSPKLINNMYQNIRFLDPPHNTQKSILPCTPLAMIKILEYLNIYNTILDYGKRLWGRRITVINRSEVVGRPLAALLANDGAEVYSVDVTGVQRFSRGQGLRNQQHVVEEKPDMTMEDCLAISDVVISGVPGDKFKVPVEKIRDGAVCINFSSEKNFTPQVKEHASIYVPAVGKVTIMILLRNLLVCTAMATYFKSLTPAQLLALKSVETPQNTSYHPIASEENTSTPPIDSMLSSSILEAPSKTNVEMLLNQTADQLQRMVQNNPAVDAKPAEAIEKKGTVEEVVAA
;
A
#
# COMPACT_ATOMS: atom_id res chain seq x y z
N MET A 1 27.95 -6.24 -35.47
CA MET A 1 28.07 -6.07 -34.02
C MET A 1 27.61 -7.38 -33.38
N SER A 2 28.47 -8.03 -32.60
CA SER A 2 28.16 -9.30 -31.95
C SER A 2 27.12 -9.07 -30.85
N THR A 3 25.87 -9.42 -31.11
CA THR A 3 24.82 -9.47 -30.09
C THR A 3 25.12 -10.65 -29.18
N ASN A 4 25.86 -10.41 -28.09
CA ASN A 4 25.88 -11.38 -26.99
C ASN A 4 24.41 -11.59 -26.57
N PRO A 5 23.91 -12.83 -26.54
CA PRO A 5 22.55 -13.08 -26.08
C PRO A 5 22.46 -12.58 -24.64
N THR A 6 21.61 -11.57 -24.41
CA THR A 6 21.32 -11.08 -23.07
C THR A 6 20.75 -12.26 -22.28
N SER A 7 21.56 -12.86 -21.41
CA SER A 7 21.11 -14.04 -20.67
C SER A 7 20.08 -13.61 -19.62
N CYS A 8 18.79 -13.73 -19.94
CA CYS A 8 17.73 -13.45 -18.98
C CYS A 8 17.82 -14.40 -17.78
N LYS A 9 17.98 -13.83 -16.59
CA LYS A 9 17.97 -14.60 -15.34
C LYS A 9 16.53 -14.87 -14.91
N VAL A 10 16.11 -16.13 -14.96
CA VAL A 10 14.81 -16.54 -14.42
C VAL A 10 14.90 -16.71 -12.90
N VAL A 11 14.11 -15.96 -12.15
CA VAL A 11 14.05 -16.05 -10.68
C VAL A 11 12.70 -16.62 -10.25
N LEU A 12 12.74 -17.75 -9.55
CA LEU A 12 11.54 -18.41 -9.06
C LEU A 12 11.11 -17.82 -7.71
N ALA A 13 9.80 -17.61 -7.52
CA ALA A 13 9.22 -17.16 -6.26
C ALA A 13 9.67 -17.96 -5.02
N ALA A 14 9.95 -19.26 -5.20
CA ALA A 14 10.46 -20.11 -4.13
C ALA A 14 11.80 -19.60 -3.53
N ASN A 15 12.69 -19.05 -4.36
CA ASN A 15 13.99 -18.55 -3.88
C ASN A 15 13.84 -17.28 -3.04
N ILE A 16 12.87 -16.44 -3.41
CA ILE A 16 12.54 -15.19 -2.72
C ILE A 16 11.84 -15.51 -1.39
N ALA A 17 10.88 -16.44 -1.42
CA ALA A 17 10.10 -16.88 -0.28
C ALA A 17 10.97 -17.44 0.88
N LYS A 18 12.11 -18.08 0.59
CA LYS A 18 13.03 -18.59 1.62
C LYS A 18 13.49 -17.53 2.63
N LYS A 19 13.74 -16.29 2.18
CA LYS A 19 14.16 -15.20 3.08
C LYS A 19 13.00 -14.75 3.98
N LEU A 20 11.79 -14.69 3.44
CA LEU A 20 10.57 -14.35 4.18
C LEU A 20 10.18 -15.44 5.17
N GLN A 21 10.45 -16.70 4.83
CA GLN A 21 10.19 -17.84 5.71
C GLN A 21 10.91 -17.71 7.06
N ALA A 22 12.16 -17.24 7.06
CA ALA A 22 12.90 -17.02 8.30
C ALA A 22 12.27 -15.91 9.17
N GLU A 23 11.83 -14.80 8.55
CA GLU A 23 11.12 -13.71 9.25
C GLU A 23 9.79 -14.21 9.85
N VAL A 24 9.04 -15.01 9.09
CA VAL A 24 7.79 -15.63 9.55
C VAL A 24 8.04 -16.59 10.71
N ALA A 25 9.07 -17.43 10.63
CA ALA A 25 9.42 -18.35 11.71
C ALA A 25 9.81 -17.61 13.01
N GLU A 26 10.60 -16.54 12.90
CA GLU A 26 10.96 -15.70 14.05
C GLU A 26 9.74 -15.02 14.67
N GLY A 27 8.83 -14.51 13.85
CA GLY A 27 7.60 -13.89 14.33
C GLY A 27 6.66 -14.90 14.98
N LEU A 28 6.54 -16.11 14.43
CA LEU A 28 5.73 -17.19 15.01
C LEU A 28 6.27 -17.62 16.38
N ALA A 29 7.59 -17.68 16.56
CA ALA A 29 8.22 -18.04 17.83
C ALA A 29 7.92 -17.05 18.98
N LYS A 30 7.47 -15.84 18.66
CA LYS A 30 7.05 -14.82 19.64
C LYS A 30 5.61 -14.99 20.11
N LEU A 31 4.83 -15.88 19.47
CA LEU A 31 3.44 -16.14 19.81
C LEU A 31 3.33 -17.37 20.71
N HIS A 32 2.36 -17.34 21.63
CA HIS A 32 2.15 -18.42 22.60
C HIS A 32 1.36 -19.62 22.05
N ARG A 33 0.70 -19.44 20.90
CA ARG A 33 -0.06 -20.47 20.19
C ARG A 33 0.10 -20.35 18.70
N LYS A 34 -0.23 -21.42 17.98
CA LYS A 34 -0.27 -21.44 16.52
C LYS A 34 -1.44 -20.57 16.03
N PRO A 35 -1.21 -19.52 15.24
CA PRO A 35 -2.30 -18.76 14.66
C PRO A 35 -3.13 -19.63 13.72
N HIS A 36 -4.45 -19.46 13.74
CA HIS A 36 -5.39 -20.21 12.91
C HIS A 36 -5.92 -19.34 11.78
N LEU A 37 -5.58 -19.74 10.56
CA LEU A 37 -6.10 -19.15 9.33
C LEU A 37 -7.26 -19.99 8.79
N ILE A 38 -8.38 -19.33 8.50
CA ILE A 38 -9.48 -19.91 7.72
C ILE A 38 -9.43 -19.38 6.30
N GLY A 39 -9.40 -20.28 5.32
CA GLY A 39 -9.60 -19.97 3.91
C GLY A 39 -11.03 -20.30 3.48
N PHE A 40 -11.71 -19.38 2.81
CA PHE A 40 -13.03 -19.59 2.22
C PHE A 40 -12.95 -19.76 0.71
N LEU A 41 -13.29 -20.94 0.22
CA LEU A 41 -13.38 -21.24 -1.21
C LEU A 41 -14.87 -21.32 -1.59
N ALA A 42 -15.32 -20.36 -2.40
CA ALA A 42 -16.71 -20.23 -2.81
C ALA A 42 -16.88 -20.19 -4.33
N ASN A 43 -15.90 -20.72 -5.06
CA ASN A 43 -15.94 -20.85 -6.51
C ASN A 43 -15.47 -22.25 -6.93
N LYS A 44 -15.74 -22.62 -8.18
CA LYS A 44 -15.38 -23.92 -8.76
C LYS A 44 -14.13 -23.85 -9.64
N ASP A 45 -13.32 -22.80 -9.50
CA ASP A 45 -12.12 -22.62 -10.32
C ASP A 45 -11.01 -23.60 -9.85
N PRO A 46 -10.55 -24.53 -10.72
CA PRO A 46 -9.45 -25.44 -10.38
C PRO A 46 -8.17 -24.71 -9.96
N ALA A 47 -7.89 -23.53 -10.52
CA ALA A 47 -6.71 -22.74 -10.15
C ALA A 47 -6.83 -22.19 -8.73
N ALA A 48 -8.01 -21.70 -8.35
CA ALA A 48 -8.29 -21.25 -6.98
C ALA A 48 -8.19 -22.41 -5.99
N ARG A 49 -8.71 -23.59 -6.33
CA ARG A 49 -8.58 -24.81 -5.51
C ARG A 49 -7.12 -25.19 -5.30
N MET A 50 -6.33 -25.26 -6.38
CA MET A 50 -4.89 -25.57 -6.26
C MET A 50 -4.15 -24.55 -5.40
N TYR A 51 -4.47 -23.26 -5.54
CA TYR A 51 -3.89 -22.21 -4.72
C TYR A 51 -4.30 -22.34 -3.24
N ALA A 52 -5.53 -22.75 -2.96
CA ALA A 52 -6.01 -23.03 -1.61
C ALA A 52 -5.26 -24.22 -0.97
N ASP A 53 -5.08 -25.31 -1.72
CA ASP A 53 -4.32 -26.48 -1.25
C ASP A 53 -2.85 -26.12 -0.96
N TRP A 54 -2.22 -25.30 -1.82
CA TRP A 54 -0.87 -24.79 -1.59
C TRP A 54 -0.79 -23.87 -0.37
N THR A 55 -1.79 -23.01 -0.17
CA THR A 55 -1.87 -22.14 1.01
C THR A 55 -1.96 -22.98 2.27
N GLY A 56 -2.85 -23.97 2.31
CA GLY A 56 -3.00 -24.87 3.46
C GLY A 56 -1.74 -25.66 3.76
N LYS A 57 -1.12 -26.26 2.74
CA LYS A 57 0.17 -26.95 2.90
C LYS A 57 1.24 -26.02 3.46
N THR A 58 1.35 -24.81 2.90
CA THR A 58 2.35 -23.84 3.33
C THR A 58 2.12 -23.35 4.76
N CYS A 59 0.88 -23.19 5.19
CA CYS A 59 0.55 -22.87 6.59
C CYS A 59 1.04 -23.96 7.53
N VAL A 60 0.68 -25.22 7.25
CA VAL A 60 1.05 -26.37 8.08
C VAL A 60 2.57 -26.57 8.11
N ASP A 61 3.24 -26.50 6.96
CA ASP A 61 4.70 -26.65 6.83
C ASP A 61 5.46 -25.55 7.62
N ASN A 62 4.84 -24.41 7.89
CA ASN A 62 5.42 -23.28 8.62
C ASN A 62 4.87 -23.12 10.04
N GLY A 63 4.15 -24.11 10.57
CA GLY A 63 3.71 -24.14 11.97
C GLY A 63 2.41 -23.40 12.28
N PHE A 64 1.64 -23.00 11.27
CA PHE A 64 0.33 -22.37 11.40
C PHE A 64 -0.79 -23.42 11.34
N ALA A 65 -1.92 -23.14 11.99
CA ALA A 65 -3.13 -23.92 11.82
C ALA A 65 -3.91 -23.39 10.60
N PHE A 66 -4.49 -24.28 9.80
CA PHE A 66 -5.26 -23.91 8.62
C PHE A 66 -6.52 -24.76 8.49
N SER A 67 -7.63 -24.11 8.12
CA SER A 67 -8.87 -24.77 7.73
C SER A 67 -9.38 -24.20 6.43
N LEU A 68 -9.64 -25.06 5.45
CA LEU A 68 -10.35 -24.69 4.23
C LEU A 68 -11.84 -24.95 4.44
N ARG A 69 -12.67 -23.91 4.27
CA ARG A 69 -14.13 -24.01 4.24
C ARG A 69 -14.58 -23.82 2.79
N GLU A 70 -15.09 -24.90 2.21
CA GLU A 70 -15.80 -24.84 0.93
C GLU A 70 -17.26 -24.49 1.24
N VAL A 71 -17.74 -23.36 0.72
CA VAL A 71 -19.09 -22.84 0.99
C VAL A 71 -19.76 -22.44 -0.31
N GLU A 72 -21.09 -22.49 -0.35
CA GLU A 72 -21.81 -21.91 -1.48
C GLU A 72 -21.63 -20.39 -1.47
N ARG A 73 -21.51 -19.79 -2.66
CA ARG A 73 -21.20 -18.35 -2.79
C ARG A 73 -22.24 -17.49 -2.07
N GLU A 74 -23.50 -17.89 -2.07
CA GLU A 74 -24.59 -17.18 -1.37
C GLU A 74 -24.49 -17.24 0.16
N GLU A 75 -23.81 -18.24 0.72
CA GLU A 75 -23.65 -18.46 2.17
C GLU A 75 -22.33 -17.87 2.71
N LEU A 76 -21.43 -17.46 1.80
CA LEU A 76 -20.09 -16.99 2.15
C LEU A 76 -20.09 -15.84 3.18
N GLU A 77 -20.98 -14.87 3.02
CA GLU A 77 -21.06 -13.71 3.91
C GLU A 77 -21.35 -14.12 5.36
N GLU A 78 -22.27 -15.07 5.57
CA GLU A 78 -22.62 -15.56 6.89
C GLU A 78 -21.49 -16.38 7.50
N ALA A 79 -20.87 -17.25 6.71
CA ALA A 79 -19.72 -18.04 7.15
C ALA A 79 -18.53 -17.16 7.58
N ILE A 80 -18.31 -16.01 6.91
CA ILE A 80 -17.31 -15.02 7.32
C ILE A 80 -17.70 -14.36 8.64
N ARG A 81 -18.97 -13.99 8.86
CA ARG A 81 -19.43 -13.40 10.13
C ARG A 81 -19.23 -14.34 11.31
N GLU A 82 -19.53 -15.62 11.13
CA GLU A 82 -19.25 -16.64 12.15
C GLU A 82 -17.75 -16.70 12.47
N ALA A 83 -16.88 -16.72 11.45
CA ALA A 83 -15.43 -16.73 11.64
C ALA A 83 -14.89 -15.43 12.25
N ASN A 84 -15.53 -14.28 11.98
CA ASN A 84 -15.20 -13.02 12.64
C ASN A 84 -15.48 -13.09 14.15
N ALA A 85 -16.58 -13.71 14.57
CA ALA A 85 -16.96 -13.84 15.97
C ALA A 85 -16.18 -14.92 16.73
N ASP A 86 -15.55 -15.87 16.02
CA ASP A 86 -14.80 -16.98 16.63
C ASP A 86 -13.41 -16.54 17.13
N ASP A 87 -13.22 -16.53 18.45
CA ASP A 87 -11.96 -16.15 19.09
C ASP A 87 -10.79 -17.13 18.85
N THR A 88 -11.08 -18.33 18.36
CA THR A 88 -10.05 -19.31 17.98
C THR A 88 -9.41 -18.98 16.63
N VAL A 89 -10.08 -18.17 15.80
CA VAL A 89 -9.66 -17.75 14.45
C VAL A 89 -8.86 -16.45 14.52
N ASP A 90 -7.67 -16.45 13.93
CA ASP A 90 -6.77 -15.29 13.90
C ASP A 90 -6.71 -14.59 12.54
N GLY A 91 -7.09 -15.31 11.49
CA GLY A 91 -7.07 -14.78 10.14
C GLY A 91 -8.10 -15.41 9.23
N ILE A 92 -8.54 -14.63 8.25
CA ILE A 92 -9.51 -14.99 7.23
C ILE A 92 -8.94 -14.62 5.86
N LEU A 93 -9.02 -15.56 4.92
CA LEU A 93 -8.63 -15.44 3.52
C LEU A 93 -9.81 -15.85 2.65
N VAL A 94 -10.14 -15.08 1.61
CA VAL A 94 -11.21 -15.42 0.68
C VAL A 94 -10.63 -15.63 -0.72
N TYR A 95 -10.94 -16.75 -1.36
CA TYR A 95 -10.45 -17.04 -2.71
C TYR A 95 -11.36 -16.39 -3.76
N TYR A 96 -10.93 -15.23 -4.27
CA TYR A 96 -11.60 -14.50 -5.35
C TYR A 96 -11.26 -15.05 -6.75
N PRO A 97 -12.10 -14.79 -7.76
CA PRO A 97 -13.41 -14.13 -7.68
C PRO A 97 -14.49 -15.08 -7.16
N VAL A 98 -15.51 -14.53 -6.49
CA VAL A 98 -16.66 -15.30 -5.96
C VAL A 98 -17.88 -15.09 -6.84
N PHE A 99 -18.25 -13.83 -7.06
CA PHE A 99 -19.40 -13.41 -7.85
C PHE A 99 -19.02 -12.82 -9.21
N ASN A 100 -17.75 -12.48 -9.45
CA ASN A 100 -17.29 -11.73 -10.64
C ASN A 100 -17.99 -10.37 -10.83
N THR A 101 -18.42 -9.75 -9.73
CA THR A 101 -19.10 -8.44 -9.74
C THR A 101 -18.59 -7.57 -8.60
N SER A 102 -19.13 -6.35 -8.48
CA SER A 102 -18.88 -5.46 -7.34
C SER A 102 -19.22 -6.10 -5.98
N ARG A 103 -20.02 -7.17 -5.95
CA ARG A 103 -20.34 -7.91 -4.73
C ARG A 103 -19.10 -8.53 -4.06
N ASP A 104 -18.06 -8.87 -4.83
CA ASP A 104 -16.79 -9.35 -4.26
C ASP A 104 -16.14 -8.30 -3.35
N ARG A 105 -16.31 -7.01 -3.68
CA ARG A 105 -15.86 -5.90 -2.85
C ARG A 105 -16.67 -5.80 -1.56
N THR A 106 -17.98 -6.03 -1.62
CA THR A 106 -18.81 -6.09 -0.40
C THR A 106 -18.33 -7.20 0.53
N ILE A 107 -17.97 -8.39 0.00
CA ILE A 107 -17.41 -9.48 0.80
C ILE A 107 -16.11 -9.06 1.49
N GLN A 108 -15.21 -8.32 0.80
CA GLN A 108 -13.97 -7.80 1.41
C GLN A 108 -14.26 -6.92 2.64
N TYR A 109 -15.40 -6.22 2.65
CA TYR A 109 -15.76 -5.32 3.75
C TYR A 109 -16.39 -6.04 4.94
N VAL A 110 -16.81 -7.30 4.76
CA VAL A 110 -17.40 -8.14 5.81
C VAL A 110 -16.31 -8.74 6.70
N VAL A 111 -15.11 -9.00 6.16
CA VAL A 111 -13.99 -9.55 6.93
C VAL A 111 -13.54 -8.54 8.00
N ASP A 112 -13.40 -8.99 9.24
CA ASP A 112 -12.90 -8.13 10.32
C ASP A 112 -11.47 -7.68 9.99
N MET A 113 -11.21 -6.38 10.10
CA MET A 113 -9.90 -5.77 9.84
C MET A 113 -8.76 -6.43 10.61
N HIS A 114 -9.02 -6.92 11.82
CA HIS A 114 -8.00 -7.58 12.65
C HIS A 114 -7.75 -9.03 12.27
N LYS A 115 -8.60 -9.62 11.42
CA LYS A 115 -8.47 -10.97 10.86
C LYS A 115 -8.22 -10.97 9.35
N ASP A 116 -8.32 -9.83 8.68
CA ASP A 116 -8.08 -9.69 7.25
C ASP A 116 -6.58 -9.80 6.94
N VAL A 117 -6.10 -11.00 6.63
CA VAL A 117 -4.67 -11.23 6.35
C VAL A 117 -4.25 -10.77 4.95
N GLU A 118 -5.23 -10.54 4.07
CA GLU A 118 -5.02 -10.05 2.71
C GLU A 118 -4.88 -8.53 2.67
N GLY A 119 -5.38 -7.82 3.68
CA GLY A 119 -5.31 -6.36 3.81
C GLY A 119 -6.26 -5.63 2.87
N LEU A 120 -7.42 -6.21 2.56
CA LEU A 120 -8.42 -5.69 1.63
C LEU A 120 -9.48 -4.80 2.29
N SER A 121 -9.48 -4.71 3.62
CA SER A 121 -10.35 -3.85 4.41
C SER A 121 -10.20 -2.38 3.96
N PRO A 122 -11.30 -1.61 3.83
CA PRO A 122 -11.25 -0.21 3.40
C PRO A 122 -10.26 0.65 4.18
N LYS A 123 -10.18 0.44 5.50
CA LYS A 123 -9.26 1.17 6.37
C LYS A 123 -7.79 0.89 6.04
N LEU A 124 -7.43 -0.39 5.85
CA LEU A 124 -6.05 -0.80 5.57
C LEU A 124 -5.60 -0.30 4.20
N ILE A 125 -6.48 -0.39 3.19
CA ILE A 125 -6.28 0.16 1.86
C ILE A 125 -6.14 1.69 1.91
N ASN A 126 -7.00 2.38 2.66
CA ASN A 126 -6.90 3.83 2.83
C ASN A 126 -5.58 4.21 3.50
N ASN A 127 -5.21 3.54 4.60
CA ASN A 127 -3.95 3.79 5.29
C ASN A 127 -2.75 3.63 4.36
N MET A 128 -2.75 2.61 3.50
CA MET A 128 -1.73 2.43 2.47
C MET A 128 -1.68 3.65 1.51
N TYR A 129 -2.81 4.08 0.94
CA TYR A 129 -2.82 5.23 0.04
C TYR A 129 -2.37 6.53 0.72
N GLN A 130 -2.72 6.69 1.99
CA GLN A 130 -2.39 7.84 2.85
C GLN A 130 -0.99 7.75 3.48
N ASN A 131 -0.21 6.69 3.21
CA ASN A 131 1.07 6.41 3.88
C ASN A 131 0.99 6.35 5.42
N ILE A 132 -0.18 6.05 5.99
CA ILE A 132 -0.38 5.85 7.42
C ILE A 132 0.19 4.48 7.79
N ARG A 133 1.19 4.49 8.67
CA ARG A 133 1.96 3.28 9.04
C ARG A 133 1.43 2.55 10.26
N PHE A 134 0.66 3.23 11.10
CA PHE A 134 0.21 2.71 12.39
C PHE A 134 -1.28 2.92 12.59
N LEU A 135 -1.91 2.00 13.32
CA LEU A 135 -3.33 1.99 13.63
C LEU A 135 -3.64 2.58 15.01
N ASP A 136 -2.62 2.80 15.83
CA ASP A 136 -2.75 3.27 17.21
C ASP A 136 -1.97 4.59 17.47
N PRO A 137 -2.15 5.64 16.66
CA PRO A 137 -1.50 6.92 16.95
C PRO A 137 -1.96 7.48 18.31
N PRO A 138 -1.09 8.17 19.07
CA PRO A 138 0.32 8.46 18.77
C PRO A 138 1.30 7.35 19.21
N HIS A 139 0.82 6.26 19.80
CA HIS A 139 1.67 5.20 20.37
C HIS A 139 2.51 4.48 19.31
N ASN A 140 1.97 4.33 18.08
CA ASN A 140 2.67 3.78 16.92
C ASN A 140 3.27 2.40 17.18
N THR A 141 2.52 1.52 17.85
CA THR A 141 2.95 0.16 18.16
C THR A 141 2.31 -0.87 17.22
N GLN A 142 1.13 -0.58 16.68
CA GLN A 142 0.35 -1.47 15.83
C GLN A 142 0.50 -1.07 14.37
N LYS A 143 1.26 -1.84 13.60
CA LYS A 143 1.47 -1.55 12.17
C LYS A 143 0.18 -1.79 11.39
N SER A 144 -0.17 -0.85 10.52
CA SER A 144 -1.15 -1.09 9.47
C SER A 144 -0.52 -2.04 8.45
N ILE A 145 -1.11 -3.22 8.26
CA ILE A 145 -0.65 -4.15 7.23
C ILE A 145 -0.89 -3.57 5.83
N LEU A 146 -0.13 -4.08 4.87
CA LEU A 146 -0.30 -3.75 3.46
C LEU A 146 -0.91 -4.94 2.72
N PRO A 147 -1.62 -4.71 1.60
CA PRO A 147 -2.22 -5.79 0.85
C PRO A 147 -1.16 -6.80 0.38
N CYS A 148 -1.43 -8.09 0.53
CA CYS A 148 -0.40 -9.12 0.45
C CYS A 148 0.28 -9.18 -0.94
N THR A 149 -0.48 -9.03 -2.02
CA THR A 149 0.06 -9.09 -3.39
C THR A 149 0.90 -7.86 -3.75
N PRO A 150 0.43 -6.61 -3.54
CA PRO A 150 1.28 -5.43 -3.65
C PRO A 150 2.54 -5.53 -2.80
N LEU A 151 2.43 -5.91 -1.52
CA LEU A 151 3.60 -6.07 -0.64
C LEU A 151 4.56 -7.17 -1.11
N ALA A 152 4.05 -8.28 -1.67
CA ALA A 152 4.88 -9.30 -2.29
C ALA A 152 5.70 -8.74 -3.47
N MET A 153 5.13 -7.84 -4.28
CA MET A 153 5.87 -7.20 -5.38
C MET A 153 7.00 -6.34 -4.83
N ILE A 154 6.74 -5.55 -3.79
CA ILE A 154 7.77 -4.76 -3.12
C ILE A 154 8.90 -5.67 -2.64
N LYS A 155 8.59 -6.80 -1.99
CA LYS A 155 9.60 -7.76 -1.53
C LYS A 155 10.38 -8.45 -2.64
N ILE A 156 9.74 -8.71 -3.78
CA ILE A 156 10.42 -9.21 -4.97
C ILE A 156 11.39 -8.15 -5.50
N LEU A 157 10.96 -6.89 -5.65
CA LEU A 157 11.80 -5.80 -6.13
C LEU A 157 12.99 -5.51 -5.19
N GLU A 158 12.78 -5.60 -3.87
CA GLU A 158 13.86 -5.54 -2.88
C GLU A 158 14.85 -6.70 -3.07
N TYR A 159 14.37 -7.94 -3.22
CA TYR A 159 15.21 -9.11 -3.44
C TYR A 159 16.04 -9.02 -4.73
N LEU A 160 15.46 -8.42 -5.77
CA LEU A 160 16.10 -8.21 -7.07
C LEU A 160 17.05 -6.99 -7.09
N ASN A 161 17.22 -6.28 -5.96
CA ASN A 161 18.03 -5.06 -5.84
C ASN A 161 17.59 -3.93 -6.79
N ILE A 162 16.29 -3.86 -7.11
CA ILE A 162 15.73 -2.73 -7.86
C ILE A 162 15.62 -1.49 -6.97
N TYR A 163 15.29 -1.72 -5.69
CA TYR A 163 15.35 -0.72 -4.63
C TYR A 163 16.81 -0.32 -4.37
N ASN A 164 17.12 0.96 -4.57
CA ASN A 164 18.43 1.51 -4.26
C ASN A 164 18.53 1.75 -2.74
N THR A 165 19.26 0.88 -2.04
CA THR A 165 19.44 0.95 -0.58
C THR A 165 20.35 2.08 -0.11
N ILE A 166 21.03 2.79 -1.03
CA ILE A 166 21.80 4.00 -0.72
C ILE A 166 20.86 5.18 -0.42
N LEU A 167 19.67 5.18 -1.03
CA LEU A 167 18.67 6.23 -0.82
C LEU A 167 17.86 6.00 0.46
N ASP A 168 17.35 7.10 1.01
CA ASP A 168 16.49 7.09 2.18
C ASP A 168 15.26 6.20 1.99
N TYR A 169 14.75 5.66 3.10
CA TYR A 169 13.49 4.94 3.10
C TYR A 169 12.36 5.81 2.53
N GLY A 170 11.49 5.21 1.71
CA GLY A 170 10.47 5.93 0.95
C GLY A 170 10.97 6.67 -0.28
N LYS A 171 12.26 6.62 -0.63
CA LYS A 171 12.83 7.19 -1.88
C LYS A 171 13.63 6.17 -2.70
N ARG A 172 13.61 4.91 -2.30
CA ARG A 172 14.50 3.87 -2.85
C ARG A 172 14.23 3.51 -4.30
N LEU A 173 13.08 3.90 -4.85
CA LEU A 173 12.76 3.74 -6.27
C LEU A 173 12.91 5.04 -7.07
N TRP A 174 13.48 6.09 -6.48
CA TRP A 174 13.72 7.34 -7.21
C TRP A 174 14.50 7.11 -8.51
N GLY A 175 13.99 7.69 -9.60
CA GLY A 175 14.57 7.56 -10.94
C GLY A 175 14.26 6.24 -11.65
N ARG A 176 13.48 5.33 -11.03
CA ARG A 176 12.97 4.12 -11.70
C ARG A 176 11.65 4.42 -12.39
N ARG A 177 11.51 3.94 -13.63
CA ARG A 177 10.24 3.90 -14.36
C ARG A 177 9.67 2.50 -14.33
N ILE A 178 8.42 2.36 -13.89
CA ILE A 178 7.77 1.05 -13.72
C ILE A 178 6.44 1.06 -14.47
N THR A 179 6.20 0.07 -15.33
CA THR A 179 4.89 -0.16 -15.93
C THR A 179 4.14 -1.23 -15.13
N VAL A 180 2.92 -0.93 -14.71
CA VAL A 180 1.99 -1.89 -14.08
C VAL A 180 0.82 -2.11 -15.04
N ILE A 181 0.73 -3.30 -15.63
CA ILE A 181 -0.34 -3.70 -16.55
C ILE A 181 -1.41 -4.44 -15.75
N ASN A 182 -2.22 -3.64 -15.05
CA ASN A 182 -3.42 -3.99 -14.29
C ASN A 182 -3.76 -2.74 -13.46
N ARG A 183 -5.01 -2.28 -13.47
CA ARG A 183 -5.48 -1.18 -12.60
C ARG A 183 -6.67 -1.59 -11.72
N SER A 184 -6.73 -2.87 -11.35
CA SER A 184 -7.72 -3.36 -10.39
C SER A 184 -7.56 -2.66 -9.05
N GLU A 185 -8.70 -2.50 -8.36
CA GLU A 185 -8.79 -1.93 -7.02
C GLU A 185 -8.11 -2.79 -5.96
N VAL A 186 -7.96 -4.09 -6.22
CA VAL A 186 -7.42 -5.08 -5.29
C VAL A 186 -5.89 -5.13 -5.34
N VAL A 187 -5.28 -5.00 -6.53
CA VAL A 187 -3.82 -5.17 -6.69
C VAL A 187 -3.19 -4.04 -7.49
N GLY A 188 -3.68 -3.76 -8.69
CA GLY A 188 -3.01 -2.89 -9.66
C GLY A 188 -2.84 -1.45 -9.17
N ARG A 189 -3.94 -0.80 -8.81
CA ARG A 189 -3.93 0.58 -8.30
C ARG A 189 -3.21 0.69 -6.94
N PRO A 190 -3.41 -0.22 -5.96
CA PRO A 190 -2.60 -0.27 -4.75
C PRO A 190 -1.10 -0.38 -4.99
N LEU A 191 -0.69 -1.27 -5.91
CA LEU A 191 0.72 -1.47 -6.26
C LEU A 191 1.33 -0.22 -6.88
N ALA A 192 0.64 0.40 -7.85
CA ALA A 192 1.11 1.61 -8.49
C ALA A 192 1.32 2.76 -7.49
N ALA A 193 0.39 2.94 -6.55
CA ALA A 193 0.51 3.93 -5.49
C ALA A 193 1.67 3.66 -4.53
N LEU A 194 1.87 2.41 -4.08
CA LEU A 194 2.99 2.04 -3.22
C LEU A 194 4.35 2.32 -3.86
N LEU A 195 4.50 1.93 -5.12
CA LEU A 195 5.74 2.14 -5.88
C LEU A 195 6.02 3.63 -6.10
N ALA A 196 4.98 4.41 -6.43
CA ALA A 196 5.08 5.87 -6.57
C ALA A 196 5.44 6.56 -5.25
N ASN A 197 4.83 6.13 -4.14
CA ASN A 197 5.15 6.62 -2.80
C ASN A 197 6.62 6.35 -2.41
N ASP A 198 7.21 5.26 -2.92
CA ASP A 198 8.63 4.93 -2.75
C ASP A 198 9.57 5.66 -3.74
N GLY A 199 9.02 6.54 -4.59
CA GLY A 199 9.74 7.44 -5.46
C GLY A 199 9.79 7.05 -6.94
N ALA A 200 9.17 5.94 -7.35
CA ALA A 200 9.10 5.57 -8.76
C ALA A 200 8.19 6.51 -9.56
N GLU A 201 8.47 6.63 -10.85
CA GLU A 201 7.47 7.04 -11.84
C GLU A 201 6.77 5.78 -12.35
N VAL A 202 5.47 5.66 -12.12
CA VAL A 202 4.73 4.44 -12.43
C VAL A 202 3.67 4.69 -13.50
N TYR A 203 3.76 3.94 -14.60
CA TYR A 203 2.77 3.93 -15.66
C TYR A 203 1.76 2.81 -15.40
N SER A 204 0.59 3.18 -14.91
CA SER A 204 -0.53 2.29 -14.64
C SER A 204 -1.36 2.14 -15.92
N VAL A 205 -1.35 0.94 -16.49
CA VAL A 205 -1.99 0.61 -17.77
C VAL A 205 -3.23 -0.23 -17.51
N ASP A 206 -4.31 0.13 -18.19
CA ASP A 206 -5.61 -0.52 -18.14
C ASP A 206 -6.28 -0.47 -19.53
N VAL A 207 -7.40 -1.17 -19.68
CA VAL A 207 -8.18 -1.18 -20.91
C VAL A 207 -8.66 0.20 -21.37
N THR A 208 -8.80 1.16 -20.44
CA THR A 208 -9.26 2.52 -20.77
C THR A 208 -8.12 3.51 -21.07
N GLY A 209 -6.86 3.12 -20.86
CA GLY A 209 -5.70 3.98 -21.15
C GLY A 209 -4.64 3.99 -20.04
N VAL A 210 -3.71 4.93 -20.16
CA VAL A 210 -2.51 5.04 -19.32
C VAL A 210 -2.66 6.18 -18.32
N GLN A 211 -2.32 5.90 -17.06
CA GLN A 211 -2.15 6.89 -16.01
C GLN A 211 -0.71 6.89 -15.51
N ARG A 212 -0.20 8.06 -15.15
CA ARG A 212 1.09 8.22 -14.50
C ARG A 212 0.91 8.51 -13.01
N PHE A 213 1.41 7.61 -12.19
CA PHE A 213 1.51 7.73 -10.74
C PHE A 213 2.92 8.23 -10.40
N SER A 214 3.00 9.26 -9.58
CA SER A 214 4.28 9.81 -9.11
C SER A 214 4.15 10.23 -7.65
N ARG A 215 5.27 10.45 -6.99
CA ARG A 215 5.26 10.95 -5.61
C ARG A 215 4.68 12.37 -5.55
N GLY A 216 3.82 12.64 -4.58
CA GLY A 216 3.40 14.01 -4.27
C GLY A 216 4.55 14.92 -3.90
N GLN A 217 4.41 16.20 -4.27
CA GLN A 217 5.42 17.23 -4.02
C GLN A 217 5.00 18.17 -2.88
N GLY A 218 5.99 18.60 -2.10
CA GLY A 218 5.81 19.56 -1.00
C GLY A 218 5.36 18.96 0.32
N LEU A 219 5.30 19.79 1.37
CA LEU A 219 4.93 19.39 2.73
C LEU A 219 3.47 18.94 2.86
N ARG A 220 2.60 19.43 1.97
CA ARG A 220 1.15 19.19 2.02
C ARG A 220 0.69 17.94 1.26
N ASN A 221 1.49 17.43 0.32
CA ASN A 221 1.08 16.33 -0.54
C ASN A 221 1.96 15.10 -0.29
N GLN A 222 1.66 14.39 0.79
CA GLN A 222 2.36 13.17 1.19
C GLN A 222 1.88 11.92 0.44
N GLN A 223 0.86 12.06 -0.39
CA GLN A 223 0.28 10.99 -1.20
C GLN A 223 0.86 10.98 -2.61
N HIS A 224 0.68 9.88 -3.32
CA HIS A 224 0.92 9.80 -4.76
C HIS A 224 -0.03 10.74 -5.52
N VAL A 225 0.44 11.25 -6.65
CA VAL A 225 -0.33 12.04 -7.60
C VAL A 225 -0.56 11.21 -8.85
N VAL A 226 -1.78 11.28 -9.38
CA VAL A 226 -2.18 10.57 -10.60
C VAL A 226 -2.45 11.60 -11.70
N GLU A 227 -1.89 11.37 -12.87
CA GLU A 227 -2.08 12.17 -14.07
C GLU A 227 -2.50 11.26 -15.22
N GLU A 228 -3.57 11.62 -15.93
CA GLU A 228 -3.96 10.93 -17.16
C GLU A 228 -2.92 11.17 -18.26
N LYS A 229 -2.57 10.13 -19.02
CA LYS A 229 -1.64 10.19 -20.15
C LYS A 229 -2.34 9.71 -21.43
N PRO A 230 -3.28 10.49 -21.99
CA PRO A 230 -4.05 10.09 -23.18
C PRO A 230 -3.16 9.91 -24.42
N ASP A 231 -2.00 10.58 -24.46
CA ASP A 231 -1.06 10.52 -25.57
C ASP A 231 -0.10 9.31 -25.49
N MET A 232 -0.20 8.48 -24.44
CA MET A 232 0.67 7.32 -24.25
C MET A 232 -0.09 6.02 -24.42
N THR A 233 0.52 5.09 -25.16
CA THR A 233 0.06 3.71 -25.28
C THR A 233 0.77 2.80 -24.28
N MET A 234 0.31 1.55 -24.15
CA MET A 234 1.02 0.53 -23.38
C MET A 234 2.43 0.32 -23.93
N GLU A 235 2.57 0.28 -25.25
CA GLU A 235 3.82 0.06 -25.96
C GLU A 235 4.84 1.17 -25.68
N ASP A 236 4.40 2.43 -25.62
CA ASP A 236 5.26 3.56 -25.25
C ASP A 236 5.78 3.41 -23.82
N CYS A 237 4.94 2.93 -22.90
CA CYS A 237 5.33 2.66 -21.52
C CYS A 237 6.35 1.52 -21.43
N LEU A 238 6.15 0.44 -22.19
CA LEU A 238 7.07 -0.72 -22.23
C LEU A 238 8.46 -0.34 -22.74
N ALA A 239 8.53 0.58 -23.71
CA ALA A 239 9.79 1.01 -24.32
C ALA A 239 10.69 1.84 -23.39
N ILE A 240 10.12 2.43 -22.33
CA ILE A 240 10.85 3.33 -21.43
C ILE A 240 11.08 2.73 -20.03
N SER A 241 10.22 1.82 -19.59
CA SER A 241 10.26 1.30 -18.22
C SER A 241 11.45 0.39 -17.93
N ASP A 242 12.02 0.55 -16.74
CA ASP A 242 13.07 -0.32 -16.21
C ASP A 242 12.48 -1.62 -15.64
N VAL A 243 11.20 -1.59 -15.25
CA VAL A 243 10.45 -2.74 -14.71
C VAL A 243 9.07 -2.79 -15.36
N VAL A 244 8.64 -3.98 -15.77
CA VAL A 244 7.30 -4.27 -16.28
C VAL A 244 6.65 -5.34 -15.40
N ILE A 245 5.56 -4.97 -14.75
CA ILE A 245 4.76 -5.84 -13.88
C ILE A 245 3.41 -6.07 -14.56
N SER A 246 3.05 -7.32 -14.84
CA SER A 246 1.77 -7.67 -15.47
C SER A 246 0.96 -8.60 -14.58
N GLY A 247 -0.35 -8.37 -14.54
CA GLY A 247 -1.27 -9.22 -13.82
C GLY A 247 -2.68 -9.16 -14.39
N VAL A 248 -2.80 -9.25 -15.71
CA VAL A 248 -4.10 -9.27 -16.39
C VAL A 248 -4.70 -10.67 -16.24
N PRO A 249 -5.94 -10.79 -15.72
CA PRO A 249 -6.61 -12.08 -15.62
C PRO A 249 -6.99 -12.62 -17.01
N GLY A 250 -7.07 -13.94 -17.12
CA GLY A 250 -7.42 -14.63 -18.36
C GLY A 250 -6.22 -14.95 -19.26
N ASP A 251 -6.39 -15.97 -20.09
CA ASP A 251 -5.35 -16.59 -20.90
C ASP A 251 -5.09 -15.85 -22.22
N LYS A 252 -6.05 -15.03 -22.69
CA LYS A 252 -5.98 -14.31 -23.97
C LYS A 252 -4.95 -13.20 -24.00
N PHE A 253 -4.76 -12.48 -22.89
CA PHE A 253 -3.85 -11.34 -22.85
C PHE A 253 -2.39 -11.78 -22.87
N LYS A 254 -1.58 -11.11 -23.69
CA LYS A 254 -0.13 -11.26 -23.75
C LYS A 254 0.53 -9.90 -23.87
N VAL A 255 1.58 -9.67 -23.09
CA VAL A 255 2.40 -8.46 -23.19
C VAL A 255 3.20 -8.51 -24.50
N PRO A 256 3.22 -7.44 -25.31
CA PRO A 256 4.04 -7.37 -26.53
C PRO A 256 5.51 -7.24 -26.14
N VAL A 257 6.20 -8.38 -26.03
CA VAL A 257 7.55 -8.48 -25.47
C VAL A 257 8.60 -7.76 -26.31
N GLU A 258 8.36 -7.62 -27.60
CA GLU A 258 9.21 -6.88 -28.55
C GLU A 258 9.24 -5.37 -28.32
N LYS A 259 8.29 -4.84 -27.53
CA LYS A 259 8.23 -3.44 -27.12
C LYS A 259 8.91 -3.20 -25.77
N ILE A 260 9.30 -4.26 -25.07
CA ILE A 260 9.98 -4.15 -23.78
C ILE A 260 11.40 -3.65 -24.01
N ARG A 261 11.78 -2.61 -23.27
CA ARG A 261 13.15 -2.13 -23.24
C ARG A 261 14.14 -3.24 -22.86
N ASP A 262 15.22 -3.37 -23.63
CA ASP A 262 16.28 -4.33 -23.31
C ASP A 262 16.88 -4.07 -21.92
N GLY A 263 17.05 -5.14 -21.16
CA GLY A 263 17.53 -5.12 -19.78
C GLY A 263 16.45 -4.85 -18.73
N ALA A 264 15.18 -4.65 -19.10
CA ALA A 264 14.10 -4.48 -18.14
C ALA A 264 13.88 -5.73 -17.26
N VAL A 265 13.32 -5.53 -16.07
CA VAL A 265 12.85 -6.63 -15.21
C VAL A 265 11.38 -6.90 -15.45
N CYS A 266 11.01 -8.14 -15.71
CA CYS A 266 9.62 -8.53 -15.97
C CYS A 266 9.08 -9.43 -14.85
N ILE A 267 7.89 -9.11 -14.34
CA ILE A 267 7.24 -9.84 -13.23
C ILE A 267 5.79 -10.12 -13.60
N ASN A 268 5.38 -11.38 -13.50
CA ASN A 268 3.99 -11.81 -13.70
C ASN A 268 3.34 -12.17 -12.37
N PHE A 269 2.32 -11.43 -11.96
CA PHE A 269 1.52 -11.77 -10.78
C PHE A 269 0.15 -12.38 -11.10
N SER A 270 -0.26 -12.44 -12.37
CA SER A 270 -1.45 -13.20 -12.78
C SER A 270 -1.24 -14.69 -12.55
N SER A 271 -2.33 -15.41 -12.27
CA SER A 271 -2.36 -16.87 -12.34
C SER A 271 -2.02 -17.37 -13.75
N GLU A 272 -2.40 -16.59 -14.76
CA GLU A 272 -2.13 -16.85 -16.16
C GLU A 272 -0.78 -16.30 -16.60
N LYS A 273 -0.22 -16.89 -17.67
CA LYS A 273 1.04 -16.43 -18.24
C LYS A 273 0.81 -15.22 -19.12
N ASN A 274 0.98 -14.00 -18.59
CA ASN A 274 0.89 -12.79 -19.41
C ASN A 274 2.11 -12.57 -20.32
N PHE A 275 3.27 -13.14 -19.99
CA PHE A 275 4.47 -13.06 -20.83
C PHE A 275 4.69 -14.35 -21.63
N THR A 276 5.01 -14.19 -22.90
CA THR A 276 5.46 -15.30 -23.76
C THR A 276 6.92 -15.68 -23.42
N PRO A 277 7.39 -16.88 -23.80
CA PRO A 277 8.78 -17.29 -23.56
C PRO A 277 9.84 -16.32 -24.12
N GLN A 278 9.51 -15.60 -25.19
CA GLN A 278 10.36 -14.62 -25.87
C GLN A 278 10.71 -13.41 -24.99
N VAL A 279 10.01 -13.18 -23.85
CA VAL A 279 10.41 -12.15 -22.87
C VAL A 279 11.87 -12.30 -22.42
N LYS A 280 12.40 -13.52 -22.46
CA LYS A 280 13.79 -13.84 -22.08
C LYS A 280 14.85 -13.30 -23.06
N GLU A 281 14.44 -12.83 -24.23
CA GLU A 281 15.35 -12.22 -25.21
C GLU A 281 15.59 -10.74 -24.88
N HIS A 282 14.65 -10.08 -24.20
CA HIS A 282 14.69 -8.65 -23.86
C HIS A 282 14.98 -8.40 -22.37
N ALA A 283 14.37 -9.18 -21.47
CA ALA A 283 14.44 -8.94 -20.04
C ALA A 283 15.80 -9.35 -19.44
N SER A 284 16.36 -8.54 -18.54
CA SER A 284 17.52 -8.95 -17.73
C SER A 284 17.15 -10.00 -16.68
N ILE A 285 15.97 -9.85 -16.07
CA ILE A 285 15.43 -10.75 -15.05
C ILE A 285 13.96 -11.00 -15.34
N TYR A 286 13.53 -12.26 -15.22
CA TYR A 286 12.13 -12.64 -15.36
C TYR A 286 11.64 -13.44 -14.14
N VAL A 287 10.55 -12.98 -13.52
CA VAL A 287 9.83 -13.67 -12.45
C VAL A 287 8.48 -14.16 -12.99
N PRO A 288 8.33 -15.46 -13.29
CA PRO A 288 7.15 -15.98 -14.00
C PRO A 288 5.89 -16.09 -13.16
N ALA A 289 6.03 -16.15 -11.83
CA ALA A 289 4.93 -16.27 -10.90
C ALA A 289 5.37 -15.77 -9.52
N VAL A 290 4.40 -15.33 -8.71
CA VAL A 290 4.66 -14.70 -7.41
C VAL A 290 3.97 -15.39 -6.23
N GLY A 291 3.06 -16.33 -6.49
CA GLY A 291 2.15 -16.89 -5.47
C GLY A 291 2.84 -17.39 -4.20
N LYS A 292 4.02 -18.02 -4.29
CA LYS A 292 4.76 -18.46 -3.09
C LYS A 292 5.23 -17.28 -2.21
N VAL A 293 5.61 -16.15 -2.82
CA VAL A 293 5.95 -14.94 -2.08
C VAL A 293 4.68 -14.37 -1.45
N THR A 294 3.57 -14.31 -2.20
CA THR A 294 2.28 -13.85 -1.69
C THR A 294 1.83 -14.63 -0.46
N ILE A 295 1.93 -15.97 -0.47
CA ILE A 295 1.58 -16.80 0.69
C ILE A 295 2.48 -16.51 1.90
N MET A 296 3.79 -16.31 1.71
CA MET A 296 4.68 -15.91 2.82
C MET A 296 4.32 -14.54 3.41
N ILE A 297 3.95 -13.59 2.56
CA ILE A 297 3.48 -12.28 3.02
C ILE A 297 2.15 -12.40 3.75
N LEU A 298 1.26 -13.27 3.30
CA LEU A 298 0.01 -13.57 3.98
C LEU A 298 0.26 -14.15 5.37
N LEU A 299 1.20 -15.10 5.54
CA LEU A 299 1.60 -15.60 6.87
C LEU A 299 2.21 -14.50 7.74
N ARG A 300 3.02 -13.61 7.16
CA ARG A 300 3.56 -12.44 7.87
C ARG A 300 2.45 -11.50 8.33
N ASN A 301 1.46 -11.23 7.48
CA ASN A 301 0.29 -10.43 7.85
C ASN A 301 -0.52 -11.10 8.95
N LEU A 302 -0.72 -12.43 8.88
CA LEU A 302 -1.40 -13.20 9.94
C LEU A 302 -0.74 -13.02 11.31
N LEU A 303 0.60 -13.00 11.38
CA LEU A 303 1.31 -12.71 12.64
C LEU A 303 0.98 -11.31 13.18
N VAL A 304 0.94 -10.31 12.30
CA VAL A 304 0.58 -8.93 12.67
C VAL A 304 -0.88 -8.84 13.10
N CYS A 305 -1.80 -9.45 12.35
CA CYS A 305 -3.23 -9.56 12.67
C CYS A 305 -3.45 -10.21 14.05
N THR A 306 -2.75 -11.30 14.34
CA THR A 306 -2.84 -12.01 15.64
C THR A 306 -2.40 -11.13 16.80
N ALA A 307 -1.25 -10.46 16.66
CA ALA A 307 -0.73 -9.55 17.67
C ALA A 307 -1.65 -8.34 17.85
N MET A 308 -2.14 -7.79 16.74
CA MET A 308 -3.06 -6.65 16.71
C MET A 308 -4.40 -6.98 17.38
N ALA A 309 -5.02 -8.11 17.06
CA ALA A 309 -6.26 -8.56 17.68
C ALA A 309 -6.09 -8.72 19.20
N THR A 310 -4.95 -9.28 19.64
CA THR A 310 -4.62 -9.40 21.06
C THR A 310 -4.49 -8.03 21.73
N TYR A 311 -3.81 -7.09 21.09
CA TYR A 311 -3.67 -5.72 21.58
C TYR A 311 -5.02 -5.02 21.71
N PHE A 312 -5.83 -4.96 20.65
CA PHE A 312 -7.10 -4.25 20.68
C PHE A 312 -8.12 -4.86 21.65
N LYS A 313 -8.09 -6.19 21.86
CA LYS A 313 -8.88 -6.87 22.90
C LYS A 313 -8.45 -6.51 24.32
N SER A 314 -7.18 -6.16 24.53
CA SER A 314 -6.67 -5.76 25.85
C SER A 314 -7.03 -4.32 26.25
N LEU A 315 -7.50 -3.51 25.31
CA LEU A 315 -7.82 -2.10 25.55
C LEU A 315 -9.17 -1.93 26.27
N THR A 316 -9.24 -0.98 27.19
CA THR A 316 -10.49 -0.55 27.82
C THR A 316 -11.37 0.22 26.82
N PRO A 317 -12.70 0.30 27.04
CA PRO A 317 -13.60 1.09 26.20
C PRO A 317 -13.17 2.56 26.05
N ALA A 318 -12.61 3.16 27.11
CA ALA A 318 -12.10 4.53 27.07
C ALA A 318 -10.87 4.67 26.17
N GLN A 319 -9.93 3.72 26.20
CA GLN A 319 -8.77 3.71 25.32
C GLN A 319 -9.17 3.50 23.85
N LEU A 320 -10.13 2.62 23.59
CA LEU A 320 -10.68 2.41 22.24
C LEU A 320 -11.35 3.68 21.71
N LEU A 321 -12.11 4.39 22.55
CA LEU A 321 -12.75 5.65 22.16
C LEU A 321 -11.71 6.74 21.86
N ALA A 322 -10.65 6.83 22.67
CA ALA A 322 -9.56 7.77 22.45
C ALA A 322 -8.88 7.53 21.09
N LEU A 323 -8.59 6.27 20.74
CA LEU A 323 -8.02 5.93 19.43
C LEU A 323 -8.93 6.37 18.29
N LYS A 324 -10.24 6.11 18.37
CA LYS A 324 -11.21 6.52 17.34
C LYS A 324 -11.27 8.03 17.14
N SER A 325 -11.10 8.82 18.21
CA SER A 325 -11.15 10.28 18.12
C SER A 325 -9.96 10.91 17.39
N VAL A 326 -8.81 10.21 17.36
CA VAL A 326 -7.62 10.62 16.60
C VAL A 326 -7.78 10.31 15.10
N GLU A 327 -8.70 9.42 14.72
CA GLU A 327 -8.90 8.98 13.33
C GLU A 327 -9.73 9.93 12.47
N THR A 328 -10.25 11.04 13.00
CA THR A 328 -10.96 12.08 12.23
C THR A 328 -10.05 13.25 11.88
N PRO A 329 -9.46 13.31 10.67
CA PRO A 329 -8.93 14.56 10.14
C PRO A 329 -10.09 15.51 9.83
N GLN A 330 -10.02 16.76 10.30
CA GLN A 330 -10.92 17.86 9.97
C GLN A 330 -10.89 18.31 8.48
N ASN A 331 -10.45 17.47 7.55
CA ASN A 331 -10.44 17.82 6.13
C ASN A 331 -10.38 16.58 5.24
N THR A 332 -11.55 15.98 4.97
CA THR A 332 -11.72 15.05 3.85
C THR A 332 -12.83 15.59 2.97
N SER A 333 -12.44 16.35 1.93
CA SER A 333 -13.27 16.48 0.73
C SER A 333 -13.29 15.11 0.06
N TYR A 334 -14.21 14.26 0.51
CA TYR A 334 -14.62 13.09 -0.24
C TYR A 334 -15.28 13.62 -1.52
N HIS A 335 -14.65 13.46 -2.67
CA HIS A 335 -15.37 13.55 -3.93
C HIS A 335 -16.02 12.18 -4.17
N PRO A 336 -17.34 12.03 -3.95
CA PRO A 336 -18.02 10.88 -4.53
C PRO A 336 -17.86 10.97 -6.05
N ILE A 337 -17.32 9.91 -6.65
CA ILE A 337 -17.35 9.74 -8.10
C ILE A 337 -18.82 9.70 -8.47
N ALA A 338 -19.26 10.75 -9.17
CA ALA A 338 -20.63 10.95 -9.57
C ALA A 338 -21.11 9.75 -10.41
N SER A 339 -22.20 9.13 -9.98
CA SER A 339 -23.16 8.54 -10.91
C SER A 339 -23.72 9.67 -11.77
N GLU A 340 -23.68 9.49 -13.08
CA GLU A 340 -24.36 10.37 -14.04
C GLU A 340 -25.84 10.50 -13.67
N GLU A 341 -26.29 11.72 -13.39
CA GLU A 341 -27.58 12.22 -13.88
C GLU A 341 -27.58 13.76 -13.82
N ASN A 342 -27.96 14.33 -14.96
CA ASN A 342 -27.94 15.75 -15.31
C ASN A 342 -29.17 16.46 -14.72
N THR A 343 -29.01 17.65 -14.10
CA THR A 343 -29.85 18.85 -14.33
C THR A 343 -29.45 20.06 -13.46
N SER A 344 -29.11 21.17 -14.15
CA SER A 344 -29.31 22.61 -13.81
C SER A 344 -28.82 23.23 -12.47
N THR A 345 -27.86 24.16 -12.56
CA THR A 345 -27.67 25.36 -11.68
C THR A 345 -28.66 26.50 -12.03
N PRO A 346 -28.88 27.59 -11.23
CA PRO A 346 -28.02 28.27 -10.20
C PRO A 346 -28.83 28.85 -8.99
N PRO A 347 -28.46 29.93 -8.22
CA PRO A 347 -27.16 30.54 -7.83
C PRO A 347 -26.96 30.71 -6.28
N ILE A 348 -25.78 31.27 -5.95
CA ILE A 348 -25.23 31.75 -4.66
C ILE A 348 -26.17 32.69 -3.86
N ASP A 349 -26.38 32.44 -2.56
CA ASP A 349 -26.16 33.42 -1.46
C ASP A 349 -26.42 32.87 -0.04
N SER A 350 -25.69 33.46 0.93
CA SER A 350 -25.89 33.44 2.39
C SER A 350 -25.49 32.19 3.20
N MET A 351 -24.40 32.29 3.96
CA MET A 351 -24.45 32.37 5.43
C MET A 351 -23.04 32.57 6.00
N LEU A 352 -22.73 33.84 6.26
CA LEU A 352 -21.89 34.24 7.37
C LEU A 352 -22.64 33.90 8.67
N SER A 353 -22.16 32.93 9.45
CA SER A 353 -22.39 32.93 10.90
C SER A 353 -21.26 32.19 11.63
N SER A 354 -20.43 33.01 12.28
CA SER A 354 -19.75 32.78 13.56
C SER A 354 -19.62 31.34 14.09
N SER A 355 -18.38 30.84 14.14
CA SER A 355 -17.95 29.91 15.20
C SER A 355 -16.43 29.96 15.40
N ILE A 356 -16.04 30.62 16.50
CA ILE A 356 -14.95 30.29 17.43
C ILE A 356 -13.61 29.86 16.77
N LEU A 357 -12.78 30.85 16.44
CA LEU A 357 -11.32 30.67 16.43
C LEU A 357 -10.85 30.82 17.88
N GLU A 358 -10.42 29.74 18.52
CA GLU A 358 -9.66 29.85 19.77
C GLU A 358 -8.30 30.49 19.47
N ALA A 359 -8.04 31.66 20.06
CA ALA A 359 -6.74 32.30 20.02
C ALA A 359 -5.69 31.41 20.71
N PRO A 360 -4.48 31.24 20.14
CA PRO A 360 -3.44 30.44 20.76
C PRO A 360 -3.08 31.00 22.13
N SER A 361 -2.91 30.13 23.13
CA SER A 361 -2.48 30.53 24.48
C SER A 361 -1.14 31.28 24.41
N LYS A 362 -0.96 32.30 25.26
CA LYS A 362 0.29 33.11 25.31
C LYS A 362 1.55 32.25 25.38
N THR A 363 1.48 31.13 26.09
CA THR A 363 2.56 30.14 26.24
C THR A 363 2.96 29.47 24.93
N ASN A 364 2.02 29.21 24.01
CA ASN A 364 2.31 28.61 22.71
C ASN A 364 3.01 29.60 21.77
N VAL A 365 2.72 30.89 21.89
CA VAL A 365 3.34 31.91 21.04
C VAL A 365 4.76 32.26 21.52
N GLU A 366 4.97 32.35 22.84
CA GLU A 366 6.32 32.51 23.42
C GLU A 366 7.25 31.33 23.04
N MET A 367 6.73 30.10 23.07
CA MET A 367 7.49 28.92 22.66
C MET A 367 7.86 28.95 21.17
N LEU A 368 6.95 29.38 20.30
CA LEU A 368 7.21 29.49 18.86
C LEU A 368 8.24 30.60 18.56
N LEU A 369 8.15 31.73 19.25
CA LEU A 369 9.09 32.84 19.12
C LEU A 369 10.50 32.45 19.57
N ASN A 370 10.61 31.75 20.70
CA ASN A 370 11.90 31.25 21.19
C ASN A 370 12.51 30.20 20.23
N GLN A 371 11.70 29.29 19.69
CA GLN A 371 12.16 28.33 18.67
C GLN A 371 12.62 29.01 17.38
N THR A 372 11.97 30.11 17.00
CA THR A 372 12.33 30.89 15.80
C THR A 372 13.61 31.70 16.02
N ALA A 373 13.79 32.28 17.21
CA ALA A 373 15.02 32.97 17.60
C ALA A 373 16.22 32.01 17.62
N ASP A 374 16.05 30.81 18.21
CA ASP A 374 17.08 29.76 18.23
C ASP A 374 17.48 29.33 16.82
N GLN A 375 16.50 29.19 15.91
CA GLN A 375 16.78 28.84 14.51
C GLN A 375 17.53 29.95 13.78
N LEU A 376 17.15 31.21 13.97
CA LEU A 376 17.83 32.35 13.36
C LEU A 376 19.27 32.50 13.89
N GLN A 377 19.50 32.31 15.18
CA GLN A 377 20.86 32.33 15.75
C GLN A 377 21.74 31.20 15.20
N ARG A 378 21.19 29.99 15.04
CA ARG A 378 21.90 28.88 14.38
C ARG A 378 22.19 29.16 12.92
N MET A 379 21.31 29.89 12.22
CA MET A 379 21.55 30.29 10.84
C MET A 379 22.65 31.36 10.74
N VAL A 380 22.71 32.32 11.66
CA VAL A 380 23.77 33.34 11.74
C VAL A 380 25.13 32.71 12.09
N GLN A 381 25.17 31.77 13.02
CA GLN A 381 26.41 31.05 13.37
C GLN A 381 26.97 30.23 12.21
N ASN A 382 26.10 29.67 11.36
CA ASN A 382 26.51 28.84 10.23
C ASN A 382 26.74 29.65 8.93
N ASN A 383 26.33 30.92 8.88
CA ASN A 383 26.53 31.78 7.74
C ASN A 383 26.58 33.27 8.17
N PRO A 384 27.78 33.87 8.32
CA PRO A 384 27.94 35.25 8.81
C PRO A 384 27.38 36.33 7.88
N ALA A 385 26.89 35.98 6.69
CA ALA A 385 26.19 36.90 5.78
C ALA A 385 24.68 37.04 6.08
N VAL A 386 24.13 36.26 7.01
CA VAL A 386 22.73 36.35 7.44
C VAL A 386 22.57 37.50 8.45
N ASP A 387 21.62 38.40 8.19
CA ASP A 387 21.36 39.56 9.05
C ASP A 387 20.88 39.11 10.45
N ALA A 388 21.62 39.48 11.49
CA ALA A 388 21.35 39.08 12.87
C ALA A 388 20.27 39.95 13.57
N LYS A 389 19.92 41.10 12.98
CA LYS A 389 18.96 42.05 13.56
C LYS A 389 17.59 41.45 13.91
N PRO A 390 17.01 40.51 13.13
CA PRO A 390 15.72 39.90 13.47
C PRO A 390 15.78 39.04 14.74
N ALA A 391 16.89 38.31 14.96
CA ALA A 391 17.06 37.49 16.16
C ALA A 391 17.22 38.35 17.43
N GLU A 392 17.99 39.43 17.33
CA GLU A 392 18.19 40.39 18.43
C GLU A 392 16.92 41.17 18.79
N ALA A 393 16.03 41.42 17.81
CA ALA A 393 14.76 42.10 18.03
C ALA A 393 13.76 41.22 18.81
N ILE A 394 13.75 39.91 18.54
CA ILE A 394 12.89 38.93 19.22
C ILE A 394 13.32 38.75 20.69
N GLU A 395 14.63 38.76 20.98
CA GLU A 395 15.13 38.66 22.37
C GLU A 395 14.83 39.91 23.21
N LYS A 396 14.76 41.10 22.60
CA LYS A 396 14.55 42.37 23.34
C LYS A 396 13.09 42.70 23.62
N LYS A 397 12.14 42.19 22.84
CA LYS A 397 10.72 42.55 22.94
C LYS A 397 9.89 41.31 23.26
N GLY A 398 9.69 41.09 24.55
CA GLY A 398 9.08 39.88 25.11
C GLY A 398 7.58 39.68 24.85
N THR A 399 6.93 40.39 23.92
CA THR A 399 5.52 40.14 23.56
C THR A 399 5.22 40.36 22.07
N VAL A 400 4.25 39.58 21.55
CA VAL A 400 3.82 39.51 20.15
C VAL A 400 3.29 40.84 19.62
N GLU A 401 2.64 41.63 20.47
CA GLU A 401 2.04 42.91 20.10
C GLU A 401 3.09 43.96 19.69
N GLU A 402 4.32 43.86 20.19
CA GLU A 402 5.40 44.82 19.88
C GLU A 402 6.25 44.43 18.66
N VAL A 403 6.17 43.17 18.22
CA VAL A 403 6.89 42.62 17.04
C VAL A 403 6.08 42.82 15.76
N VAL A 404 4.75 42.78 15.84
CA VAL A 404 3.87 42.95 14.67
C VAL A 404 3.71 44.43 14.26
N ALA A 405 4.05 45.37 15.15
CA ALA A 405 3.89 46.81 14.92
C ALA A 405 5.12 47.53 14.33
N ALA A 406 6.25 46.83 14.13
CA ALA A 406 7.51 47.36 13.58
C ALA A 406 7.87 46.64 12.28
#